data_AF-A0A131GDT7-F1
#
_entry.id   AF-A0A131GDT7-F1
#
_cell.length_a   1.000
_cell.length_b   1.000
_cell.length_c   1.000
_cell.angle_alpha   90.00
_cell.angle_beta   90.00
_cell.angle_gamma   90.00
#
_symmetry.space_group_name_H-M   'P 1'
#
loop_
_entity.id
_entity.type
_entity.pdbx_description
1 polymer ?
#
loop_
_entity_poly.entity_id
_entity_poly.type
_entity_poly.pdbx_seq_one_letter_code
_entity_poly.pdbx_strand_id
1 'polypeptide(L)'
;MGRIFLVSLFILLNYNLFASSGSNFILCKSTYALCTTALCKAIPEKKGMASCKCDVKVNQYSVGTKPCTGVTKTKNGFVLSSRYSPISSYVSCQNSRPWAFCLDSPCLVDSQNPKIAFCLCTLVKNKGNYVIVTDHYNKNTCITGIYSSATIKDVQQVTQFLKRHSELPPYPIKILNAR
;
A
#
# COMPACT_ATOMS: atom_id res chain seq x y z
N MET A 1 25.44 -55.26 -42.52
CA MET A 1 25.58 -55.21 -41.04
C MET A 1 26.27 -53.89 -40.71
N GLY A 2 25.62 -52.77 -40.39
CA GLY A 2 24.45 -52.57 -39.56
C GLY A 2 24.88 -52.11 -38.16
N ARG A 3 25.38 -50.87 -38.02
CA ARG A 3 25.57 -50.22 -36.71
C ARG A 3 25.05 -48.78 -36.71
N ILE A 4 23.80 -48.76 -36.28
CA ILE A 4 22.90 -47.72 -35.82
C ILE A 4 23.58 -46.53 -35.11
N PHE A 5 23.18 -45.34 -35.56
CA PHE A 5 23.26 -44.03 -34.92
C PHE A 5 22.77 -44.05 -33.46
N LEU A 6 23.51 -43.41 -32.55
CA LEU A 6 22.94 -42.89 -31.30
C LEU A 6 23.63 -41.57 -30.96
N VAL A 7 23.13 -40.50 -31.59
CA VAL A 7 23.42 -39.12 -31.22
C VAL A 7 22.64 -38.85 -29.93
N SER A 8 23.33 -38.84 -28.80
CA SER A 8 22.77 -38.46 -27.49
C SER A 8 22.42 -36.98 -27.48
N LEU A 9 21.16 -36.69 -27.80
CA LEU A 9 20.52 -35.38 -27.71
C LEU A 9 20.37 -34.99 -26.22
N PHE A 10 21.34 -34.28 -25.66
CA PHE A 10 21.21 -33.64 -24.35
C PHE A 10 20.22 -32.47 -24.44
N ILE A 11 18.97 -32.73 -24.06
CA ILE A 11 17.92 -31.71 -23.92
C ILE A 11 18.28 -30.85 -22.69
N LEU A 12 18.81 -29.65 -22.94
CA LEU A 12 18.94 -28.59 -21.95
C LEU A 12 17.54 -28.07 -21.58
N LEU A 13 16.92 -28.71 -20.59
CA LEU A 13 15.74 -28.21 -19.89
C LEU A 13 16.13 -26.93 -19.14
N ASN A 14 16.03 -25.81 -19.85
CA ASN A 14 16.03 -24.47 -19.26
C ASN A 14 14.73 -24.29 -18.48
N TYR A 15 14.72 -24.76 -17.23
CA TYR A 15 13.72 -24.33 -16.28
C TYR A 15 13.95 -22.84 -16.02
N ASN A 16 13.25 -22.01 -16.77
CA ASN A 16 13.01 -20.63 -16.39
C ASN A 16 12.29 -20.66 -15.04
N LEU A 17 13.06 -20.53 -13.96
CA LEU A 17 12.56 -20.13 -12.65
C LEU A 17 11.97 -18.73 -12.83
N PHE A 18 10.68 -18.67 -13.16
CA PHE A 18 9.89 -17.47 -12.98
C PHE A 18 9.85 -17.20 -11.47
N ALA A 19 10.79 -16.37 -11.00
CA ALA A 19 10.69 -15.78 -9.68
C ALA A 19 9.37 -14.98 -9.64
N SER A 20 8.37 -15.55 -8.98
CA SER A 20 7.15 -14.84 -8.64
C SER A 20 7.56 -13.62 -7.82
N SER A 21 7.39 -12.42 -8.38
CA SER A 21 7.53 -11.16 -7.64
C SER A 21 6.33 -11.00 -6.70
N GLY A 22 6.26 -11.90 -5.71
CA GLY A 22 5.39 -11.75 -4.56
C GLY A 22 5.86 -10.54 -3.78
N SER A 23 4.99 -9.55 -3.60
CA SER A 23 5.24 -8.47 -2.65
C SER A 23 5.46 -9.10 -1.27
N ASN A 24 6.63 -8.84 -0.68
CA ASN A 24 7.02 -9.35 0.64
C ASN A 24 6.25 -8.60 1.74
N PHE A 25 4.96 -8.86 1.84
CA PHE A 25 4.13 -8.30 2.88
C PHE A 25 4.40 -8.99 4.23
N ILE A 26 4.41 -8.18 5.28
CA ILE A 26 4.60 -8.59 6.66
C ILE A 26 3.35 -8.16 7.43
N LEU A 27 2.67 -9.12 8.02
CA LEU A 27 1.58 -8.89 8.97
C LEU A 27 2.15 -8.90 10.39
N CYS A 28 1.79 -7.90 11.17
CA CYS A 28 2.17 -7.85 12.59
C CYS A 28 1.24 -6.93 13.37
N LYS A 29 1.19 -7.14 14.69
CA LYS A 29 0.40 -6.34 15.63
C LYS A 29 1.29 -5.26 16.24
N SER A 30 0.93 -4.00 16.04
CA SER A 30 1.64 -2.86 16.64
C SER A 30 0.75 -1.62 16.69
N THR A 31 1.29 -0.54 17.25
CA THR A 31 0.72 0.80 17.01
C THR A 31 1.26 1.33 15.66
N TYR A 32 0.39 1.92 14.84
CA TYR A 32 0.74 2.40 13.49
C TYR A 32 -0.16 3.55 13.02
N ALA A 33 0.19 4.19 11.90
CA ALA A 33 -0.64 5.22 11.26
C ALA A 33 -1.44 4.61 10.10
N LEU A 34 -2.76 4.74 10.14
CA LEU A 34 -3.66 4.35 9.06
C LEU A 34 -3.94 5.55 8.16
N CYS A 35 -3.33 5.56 6.98
CA CYS A 35 -3.47 6.65 6.02
C CYS A 35 -4.51 6.41 4.94
N THR A 36 -5.17 5.25 4.90
CA THR A 36 -5.90 4.77 3.71
C THR A 36 -6.99 5.71 3.17
N THR A 37 -7.59 6.57 4.02
CA THR A 37 -8.57 7.60 3.65
C THR A 37 -8.04 9.03 3.81
N ALA A 38 -6.75 9.18 4.11
CA ALA A 38 -6.15 10.46 4.46
C ALA A 38 -6.09 11.42 3.26
N LEU A 39 -6.58 12.64 3.49
CA LEU A 39 -6.31 13.78 2.62
C LEU A 39 -4.90 14.29 2.91
N CYS A 40 -4.16 14.60 1.84
CA CYS A 40 -2.78 15.00 1.88
C CYS A 40 -2.60 16.39 1.29
N LYS A 41 -1.53 17.06 1.73
CA LYS A 41 -1.06 18.35 1.19
C LYS A 41 0.36 18.17 0.66
N ALA A 42 0.60 18.58 -0.58
CA ALA A 42 1.97 18.67 -1.09
C ALA A 42 2.81 19.59 -0.18
N ILE A 43 4.08 19.25 0.02
CA ILE A 43 4.99 20.05 0.85
C ILE A 43 5.77 20.99 -0.09
N PRO A 44 5.57 22.31 -0.04
CA PRO A 44 6.18 23.25 -0.99
C PRO A 44 7.71 23.13 -1.10
N GLU A 45 8.37 22.94 0.03
CA GLU A 45 9.83 22.87 0.13
C GLU A 45 10.41 21.47 -0.17
N LYS A 46 9.56 20.45 -0.36
CA LYS A 46 9.98 19.06 -0.62
C LYS A 46 9.29 18.52 -1.87
N LYS A 47 9.91 18.75 -3.02
CA LYS A 47 9.42 18.27 -4.33
C LYS A 47 9.15 16.76 -4.28
N GLY A 48 7.98 16.37 -4.76
CA GLY A 48 7.57 14.97 -4.83
C GLY A 48 7.13 14.37 -3.50
N MET A 49 6.90 15.19 -2.46
CA MET A 49 6.44 14.73 -1.15
C MET A 49 5.13 15.41 -0.75
N ALA A 50 4.33 14.68 0.03
CA ALA A 50 3.11 15.18 0.65
C ALA A 50 3.07 14.79 2.13
N SER A 51 2.43 15.64 2.94
CA SER A 51 2.07 15.35 4.31
C SER A 51 0.61 14.89 4.34
N CYS A 52 0.37 13.70 4.89
CA CYS A 52 -0.97 13.13 5.04
C CYS A 52 -1.33 13.05 6.52
N LYS A 53 -2.54 13.48 6.88
CA LYS A 53 -3.07 13.38 8.24
C LYS A 53 -3.72 12.01 8.42
N CYS A 54 -3.11 11.14 9.21
CA CYS A 54 -3.50 9.74 9.36
C CYS A 54 -3.93 9.43 10.80
N ASP A 55 -4.82 8.45 10.94
CA ASP A 55 -5.27 8.00 12.27
C ASP A 55 -4.22 7.09 12.91
N VAL A 56 -3.91 7.29 14.18
CA VAL A 56 -3.12 6.35 14.96
C VAL A 56 -4.00 5.19 15.42
N LYS A 57 -3.64 3.98 15.06
CA LYS A 57 -4.27 2.73 15.52
C LYS A 57 -3.35 2.07 16.53
N VAL A 58 -3.88 1.74 17.71
CA VAL A 58 -3.10 1.24 18.85
C VAL A 58 -3.22 -0.27 18.94
N ASN A 59 -2.08 -0.97 18.97
CA ASN A 59 -2.00 -2.41 19.18
C ASN A 59 -2.94 -3.23 18.26
N GLN A 60 -3.00 -2.89 16.98
CA GLN A 60 -3.83 -3.54 15.97
C GLN A 60 -2.97 -4.25 14.92
N TYR A 61 -3.52 -5.28 14.29
CA TYR A 61 -2.86 -5.94 13.17
C TYR A 61 -2.86 -5.02 11.95
N SER A 62 -1.73 -5.00 11.24
CA SER A 62 -1.57 -4.23 10.01
C SER A 62 -0.57 -4.89 9.08
N VAL A 63 -0.58 -4.45 7.82
CA VAL A 63 0.31 -4.94 6.77
C VAL A 63 1.23 -3.83 6.28
N GLY A 64 2.46 -4.20 5.95
CA GLY A 64 3.36 -3.39 5.15
C GLY A 64 4.49 -4.26 4.63
N THR A 65 5.53 -3.66 4.10
CA THR A 65 6.67 -4.34 3.47
C THR A 65 7.91 -4.37 4.36
N LYS A 66 7.86 -3.64 5.49
CA LYS A 66 8.91 -3.62 6.52
C LYS A 66 8.41 -4.26 7.82
N PRO A 67 9.30 -4.71 8.72
CA PRO A 67 8.90 -5.16 10.06
C PRO A 67 8.15 -4.07 10.83
N CYS A 68 7.22 -4.47 11.71
CA CYS A 68 6.60 -3.53 12.63
C CYS A 68 7.65 -2.98 13.61
N THR A 69 7.73 -1.66 13.70
CA THR A 69 8.59 -0.96 14.66
C THR A 69 7.82 -0.46 15.88
N GLY A 70 6.49 -0.30 15.76
CA GLY A 70 5.68 0.32 16.81
C GLY A 70 5.95 1.82 16.94
N VAL A 71 5.83 2.34 18.17
CA VAL A 71 6.12 3.75 18.47
C VAL A 71 7.55 3.86 19.00
N THR A 72 8.33 4.74 18.38
CA THR A 72 9.70 5.06 18.81
C THR A 72 9.76 6.51 19.27
N LYS A 73 10.39 6.77 20.43
CA LYS A 73 10.66 8.14 20.89
C LYS A 73 11.91 8.68 20.20
N THR A 74 11.82 9.90 19.66
CA THR A 74 12.94 10.64 19.06
C THR A 74 13.08 12.01 19.70
N LYS A 75 14.12 12.76 19.32
CA LYS A 75 14.29 14.17 19.72
C LYS A 75 13.12 15.06 19.26
N ASN A 76 12.46 14.69 18.15
CA ASN A 76 11.40 15.48 17.53
C ASN A 76 9.99 15.03 17.96
N GLY A 77 9.88 14.08 18.90
CA GLY A 77 8.61 13.50 19.34
C GLY A 77 8.52 12.00 19.05
N PHE A 78 7.30 11.48 19.11
CA PHE A 78 7.02 10.07 18.86
C PHE A 78 6.84 9.81 17.36
N VAL A 79 7.56 8.82 16.83
CA VAL A 79 7.47 8.41 15.44
C VAL A 79 6.95 6.99 15.33
N LEU A 80 6.24 6.71 14.26
CA LEU A 80 5.73 5.39 13.91
C LEU A 80 5.59 5.27 12.40
N SER A 81 5.37 4.06 11.90
CA SER A 81 5.22 3.83 10.46
C SER A 81 3.75 3.80 10.05
N SER A 82 3.46 4.30 8.84
CA SER A 82 2.17 4.09 8.19
C SER A 82 2.03 2.66 7.68
N ARG A 83 0.86 2.07 7.88
CA ARG A 83 0.59 0.67 7.55
C ARG A 83 -0.80 0.52 6.95
N TYR A 84 -0.99 -0.56 6.21
CA TYR A 84 -2.26 -0.91 5.58
C TYR A 84 -3.16 -1.68 6.56
N SER A 85 -4.45 -1.34 6.51
CA SER A 85 -5.55 -2.12 7.07
C SER A 85 -6.57 -2.37 5.96
N PRO A 86 -7.29 -3.52 5.97
CA PRO A 86 -8.28 -3.86 4.95
C PRO A 86 -9.30 -2.75 4.70
N ILE A 87 -9.68 -2.61 3.44
CA ILE A 87 -10.69 -1.65 2.98
C ILE A 87 -11.94 -2.39 2.52
N SER A 88 -13.11 -1.76 2.64
CA SER A 88 -14.39 -2.32 2.20
C SER A 88 -14.86 -1.78 0.86
N SER A 89 -14.40 -0.59 0.45
CA SER A 89 -14.81 0.01 -0.82
C SER A 89 -13.79 1.02 -1.34
N TYR A 90 -13.79 1.22 -2.66
CA TYR A 90 -13.02 2.28 -3.30
C TYR A 90 -13.63 2.75 -4.63
N VAL A 91 -13.18 3.90 -5.10
CA VAL A 91 -13.38 4.40 -6.47
C VAL A 91 -12.10 4.17 -7.28
N SER A 92 -12.23 3.56 -8.46
CA SER A 92 -11.12 3.40 -9.40
C SER A 92 -10.94 4.66 -10.23
N CYS A 93 -9.81 5.34 -10.07
CA CYS A 93 -9.50 6.58 -10.78
C CYS A 93 -8.56 6.33 -11.96
N GLN A 94 -8.99 6.78 -13.15
CA GLN A 94 -8.27 6.66 -14.42
C GLN A 94 -7.90 8.06 -14.92
N ASN A 95 -6.93 8.70 -14.28
CA ASN A 95 -6.42 10.02 -14.68
C ASN A 95 -4.95 10.17 -14.30
N SER A 96 -4.33 11.29 -14.69
CA SER A 96 -2.92 11.60 -14.45
C SER A 96 -2.66 12.44 -13.19
N ARG A 97 -3.67 12.65 -12.33
CA ARG A 97 -3.51 13.47 -11.12
C ARG A 97 -2.60 12.75 -10.12
N PRO A 98 -1.79 13.51 -9.35
CA PRO A 98 -0.93 12.92 -8.36
C PRO A 98 -1.72 12.41 -7.15
N TRP A 99 -1.22 11.32 -6.56
CA TRP A 99 -1.70 10.74 -5.31
C TRP A 99 -0.51 10.41 -4.40
N ALA A 100 -0.74 10.17 -3.11
CA ALA A 100 0.33 9.98 -2.13
C ALA A 100 0.48 8.49 -1.76
N PHE A 101 1.66 7.91 -1.99
CA PHE A 101 1.99 6.57 -1.53
C PHE A 101 2.54 6.64 -0.10
N CYS A 102 1.80 6.09 0.86
CA CYS A 102 2.12 6.19 2.29
C CYS A 102 2.54 4.87 2.94
N LEU A 103 2.53 3.73 2.24
CA LEU A 103 2.85 2.44 2.87
C LEU A 103 4.29 2.44 3.40
N ASP A 104 4.46 2.11 4.69
CA ASP A 104 5.72 2.15 5.45
C ASP A 104 6.41 3.53 5.52
N SER A 105 5.70 4.61 5.16
CA SER A 105 6.18 5.98 5.36
C SER A 105 6.39 6.28 6.85
N PRO A 106 7.43 7.07 7.20
CA PRO A 106 7.58 7.57 8.57
C PRO A 106 6.52 8.62 8.87
N CYS A 107 6.01 8.59 10.10
CA CYS A 107 4.98 9.50 10.58
C CYS A 107 5.37 10.06 11.94
N LEU A 108 5.12 11.35 12.13
CA LEU A 108 5.27 12.02 13.40
C LEU A 108 3.90 12.12 14.08
N VAL A 109 3.79 11.61 15.31
CA VAL A 109 2.57 11.72 16.12
C VAL A 109 2.39 13.18 16.52
N ASP A 110 1.17 13.67 16.39
CA ASP A 110 0.79 15.02 16.80
C ASP A 110 0.85 15.14 18.33
N SER A 111 1.62 16.11 18.83
CA SER A 111 1.80 16.34 20.26
C SER A 111 0.55 16.87 20.95
N GLN A 112 -0.35 17.50 20.20
CA GLN A 112 -1.63 18.00 20.71
C GLN A 112 -2.73 16.95 20.64
N ASN A 113 -2.61 15.98 19.70
CA ASN A 113 -3.58 14.91 19.55
C ASN A 113 -2.89 13.58 19.16
N PRO A 114 -2.57 12.72 20.14
CA PRO A 114 -1.85 11.47 19.88
C PRO A 114 -2.66 10.43 19.07
N LYS A 115 -3.93 10.70 18.77
CA LYS A 115 -4.73 9.89 17.83
C LYS A 115 -4.44 10.21 16.36
N ILE A 116 -3.63 11.23 16.09
CA ILE A 116 -3.26 11.68 14.75
C ILE A 116 -1.75 11.58 14.57
N ALA A 117 -1.33 11.21 13.36
CA ALA A 117 0.05 11.33 12.92
C ALA A 117 0.12 11.97 11.53
N PHE A 118 1.18 12.74 11.29
CA PHE A 118 1.48 13.33 9.99
C PHE A 118 2.56 12.51 9.30
N CYS A 119 2.18 11.82 8.22
CA CYS A 119 3.06 10.93 7.48
C CYS A 119 3.66 11.62 6.27
N LEU A 120 4.97 11.41 6.06
CA LEU A 120 5.68 11.91 4.89
C LEU A 120 5.58 10.88 3.75
N CYS A 121 4.71 11.15 2.80
CA CYS A 121 4.37 10.24 1.71
C CYS A 121 4.92 10.72 0.37
N THR A 122 5.28 9.79 -0.49
CA THR A 122 5.78 10.10 -1.83
C THR A 122 4.63 10.41 -2.77
N LEU A 123 4.70 11.51 -3.52
CA LEU A 123 3.77 11.81 -4.59
C LEU A 123 4.07 10.93 -5.81
N VAL A 124 3.06 10.21 -6.25
CA VAL A 124 3.10 9.30 -7.39
C VAL A 124 2.19 9.83 -8.49
N LYS A 125 2.65 9.71 -9.73
CA LYS A 125 1.88 10.00 -10.95
C LYS A 125 2.21 8.96 -12.02
N ASN A 126 1.33 8.78 -12.99
CA ASN A 126 1.57 7.95 -14.18
C ASN A 126 1.96 6.49 -13.86
N LYS A 127 1.35 5.89 -12.82
CA LYS A 127 1.55 4.48 -12.43
C LYS A 127 0.33 3.59 -12.70
N GLY A 128 -0.55 4.02 -13.62
CA GLY A 128 -1.81 3.36 -13.94
C GLY A 128 -2.94 3.75 -13.00
N ASN A 129 -4.03 2.97 -13.05
CA ASN A 129 -5.23 3.23 -12.27
C ASN A 129 -4.93 3.09 -10.77
N TYR A 130 -5.44 4.03 -10.01
CA TYR A 130 -5.27 4.10 -8.55
C TYR A 130 -6.62 4.14 -7.86
N VAL A 131 -6.62 3.92 -6.55
CA VAL A 131 -7.85 3.84 -5.76
C VAL A 131 -8.02 5.07 -4.87
N ILE A 132 -9.24 5.56 -4.74
CA ILE A 132 -9.60 6.44 -3.61
C ILE A 132 -10.52 5.63 -2.72
N VAL A 133 -10.09 5.39 -1.49
CA VAL A 133 -10.86 4.62 -0.51
C VAL A 133 -11.91 5.54 0.09
N THR A 134 -13.17 5.15 -0.09
CA THR A 134 -14.35 5.94 0.26
C THR A 134 -15.56 5.02 0.21
N ASP A 135 -16.61 5.37 0.95
CA ASP A 135 -17.95 4.77 0.91
C ASP A 135 -18.89 5.49 -0.06
N HIS A 136 -18.54 6.71 -0.49
CA HIS A 136 -19.31 7.53 -1.41
C HIS A 136 -18.56 7.83 -2.70
N TYR A 137 -19.29 7.78 -3.83
CA TYR A 137 -18.80 8.14 -5.15
C TYR A 137 -19.62 9.29 -5.74
N ASN A 138 -18.92 10.31 -6.25
CA ASN A 138 -19.49 11.30 -7.14
C ASN A 138 -18.48 11.63 -8.26
N LYS A 139 -18.90 12.42 -9.26
CA LYS A 139 -18.08 12.78 -10.41
C LYS A 139 -16.76 13.49 -10.05
N ASN A 140 -16.69 14.11 -8.87
CA ASN A 140 -15.53 14.87 -8.40
C ASN A 140 -14.53 14.04 -7.59
N THR A 141 -14.90 12.83 -7.13
CA THR A 141 -14.05 12.02 -6.22
C THR A 141 -12.62 11.87 -6.74
N CYS A 142 -12.44 11.58 -8.03
CA CYS A 142 -11.11 11.37 -8.63
C CYS A 142 -10.36 12.66 -9.01
N ILE A 143 -10.97 13.83 -8.91
CA ILE A 143 -10.40 15.10 -9.37
C ILE A 143 -10.19 16.13 -8.26
N THR A 144 -10.58 15.80 -7.03
CA THR A 144 -10.40 16.67 -5.86
C THR A 144 -9.23 16.19 -5.01
N GLY A 145 -8.40 17.13 -4.52
CA GLY A 145 -7.37 16.84 -3.51
C GLY A 145 -6.24 15.91 -3.96
N ILE A 146 -5.37 15.56 -3.01
CA ILE A 146 -4.36 14.50 -3.11
C ILE A 146 -4.67 13.56 -1.96
N TYR A 147 -4.93 12.29 -2.24
CA TYR A 147 -5.24 11.29 -1.22
C TYR A 147 -4.10 10.30 -1.07
N SER A 148 -3.98 9.72 0.12
CA SER A 148 -3.24 8.47 0.26
C SER A 148 -3.88 7.41 -0.63
N SER A 149 -3.07 6.70 -1.39
CA SER A 149 -3.57 5.77 -2.40
C SER A 149 -2.54 4.68 -2.71
N ALA A 150 -2.98 3.74 -3.53
CA ALA A 150 -2.19 2.67 -4.12
C ALA A 150 -2.75 2.34 -5.50
N THR A 151 -2.00 1.58 -6.30
CA THR A 151 -2.54 1.06 -7.55
C THR A 151 -3.58 -0.04 -7.29
N ILE A 152 -4.47 -0.30 -8.25
CA ILE A 152 -5.42 -1.42 -8.15
C ILE A 152 -4.67 -2.75 -7.96
N LYS A 153 -3.52 -2.92 -8.61
CA LYS A 153 -2.67 -4.12 -8.47
C LYS A 153 -2.18 -4.29 -7.03
N ASP A 154 -1.72 -3.21 -6.40
CA ASP A 154 -1.25 -3.27 -5.00
C ASP A 154 -2.37 -3.67 -4.05
N VAL A 155 -3.58 -3.13 -4.24
CA VAL A 155 -4.78 -3.49 -3.46
C VAL A 155 -5.12 -4.97 -3.64
N GLN A 156 -5.07 -5.48 -4.87
CA GLN A 156 -5.29 -6.90 -5.15
C GLN A 156 -4.22 -7.78 -4.47
N GLN A 157 -2.95 -7.42 -4.58
CA GLN A 157 -1.86 -8.19 -3.99
C GLN A 157 -1.97 -8.26 -2.46
N VAL A 158 -2.21 -7.14 -1.78
CA VAL A 158 -2.37 -7.14 -0.31
C VAL A 158 -3.63 -7.88 0.12
N THR A 159 -4.72 -7.80 -0.66
CA THR A 159 -5.95 -8.58 -0.42
C THR A 159 -5.66 -10.08 -0.50
N GLN A 160 -4.95 -10.55 -1.52
CA GLN A 160 -4.59 -11.97 -1.66
C GLN A 160 -3.64 -12.44 -0.55
N PHE A 161 -2.72 -11.58 -0.10
CA PHE A 161 -1.89 -11.86 1.06
C PHE A 161 -2.71 -12.06 2.33
N LEU A 162 -3.68 -11.17 2.58
CA LEU A 162 -4.52 -11.20 3.78
C LEU A 162 -5.48 -12.39 3.84
N LYS A 163 -5.91 -12.96 2.72
CA LYS A 163 -6.74 -14.18 2.71
C LYS A 163 -6.12 -15.37 3.45
N ARG A 164 -4.79 -15.37 3.64
CA ARG A 164 -4.05 -16.42 4.35
C ARG A 164 -3.89 -16.15 5.85
N HIS A 165 -4.43 -15.05 6.36
CA HIS A 165 -4.22 -14.59 7.75
C HIS A 165 -5.57 -14.35 8.43
N SER A 166 -5.89 -15.18 9.41
CA SER A 166 -7.13 -15.11 10.19
C SER A 166 -7.22 -13.88 11.09
N GLU A 167 -6.08 -13.30 11.45
CA GLU A 167 -5.93 -12.20 12.39
C GLU A 167 -6.34 -10.84 11.79
N LEU A 168 -6.33 -10.74 10.46
CA LEU A 168 -6.72 -9.54 9.71
C LEU A 168 -7.34 -9.93 8.36
N PRO A 169 -8.53 -10.55 8.35
CA PRO A 169 -9.15 -11.00 7.11
C PRO A 169 -9.51 -9.79 6.23
N PRO A 170 -9.41 -9.92 4.90
CA PRO A 170 -9.86 -8.87 4.00
C PRO A 170 -11.40 -8.79 3.98
N TYR A 171 -11.94 -7.59 3.75
CA TYR A 171 -13.37 -7.42 3.48
C TYR A 171 -13.69 -7.74 2.01
N PRO A 172 -14.93 -8.14 1.69
CA PRO A 172 -15.44 -8.04 0.33
C PRO A 172 -15.36 -6.58 -0.14
N ILE A 173 -14.53 -6.30 -1.15
CA ILE A 173 -14.29 -4.93 -1.61
C ILE A 173 -15.31 -4.54 -2.68
N LYS A 174 -16.06 -3.46 -2.44
CA LYS A 174 -16.98 -2.85 -3.40
C LYS A 174 -16.29 -1.76 -4.23
N ILE A 175 -16.30 -1.90 -5.56
CA ILE A 175 -15.84 -0.86 -6.48
C ILE A 175 -17.03 0.05 -6.80
N LEU A 176 -17.01 1.29 -6.32
CA LEU A 176 -18.19 2.16 -6.33
C LEU A 176 -18.54 2.74 -7.71
N ASN A 177 -17.59 2.71 -8.64
CA ASN A 177 -17.76 3.16 -10.02
C ASN A 177 -17.50 2.05 -11.05
N ALA A 178 -17.62 0.78 -10.64
CA ALA A 178 -17.69 -0.32 -11.58
C ALA A 178 -18.98 -0.19 -12.41
N ARG A 179 -18.84 -0.29 -13.72
CA ARG A 179 -19.97 -0.40 -14.65
C ARG A 179 -20.40 -1.85 -14.76
#